data_AF-A0AAD5HAK5-F1
#
_entry.id   AF-A0AAD5HAK5-F1
#
_cell.length_a   1.000
_cell.length_b   1.000
_cell.length_c   1.000
_cell.angle_alpha   90.00
_cell.angle_beta   90.00
_cell.angle_gamma   90.00
#
_symmetry.space_group_name_H-M   'P 1'
#
loop_
_entity.id
_entity.type
_entity.pdbx_description
1 polymer ?
#
loop_
_entity_poly.entity_id
_entity_poly.type
_entity_poly.pdbx_seq_one_letter_code
_entity_poly.pdbx_strand_id
1 'polypeptide(L)'
;MPKTPASVCITETENYSGMIFVCQWCEKKYTVRSLLIRHLGSHNKMLSMQPVFRRQVSTIDDQICQSQVAYACLLCSVVTSTPELVRKHYKEENHDELNCIVNASEQEMDVLFAKVKAKSSSTVDTFDEGTSSSAHDDLDYASRADFQWYVGTVNVSAKFHQFQLRAYELGKERSLNYEEHVEELLSQTHIMLLKPDQRCKLALNVYGGPSTTRAIHEAANKALLPHSSEVPQVTQTRFLQLVDQLQKGDMELDAFDIELSFLIRDVNRLTKNVLLAIRDLARRLPVKTMLTSPSEGELCVTWLDPILRQLLSQNERRFFWANGESAESRERKGHRGNQADGYVSIIQQREYDCTIGYVEVKAEDRSGDNHIISHDLIRLAKFNKDAIDGNSVDGAIAIQAVGWTMSIYITKLLADGVYVMTEMATWTLPRSLEELDMFVTASTLRKMMTVQQSYLRNCQRSTCPEDLQENTRPTMSSPRMQEFLGDTRDRRRLSPML
;
A
#
# COMPACT_ATOMS: atom_id res chain seq x y z
N MET A 1 10.04 30.67 27.67
CA MET A 1 8.90 29.77 27.42
C MET A 1 7.64 30.60 27.13
N PRO A 2 7.06 30.44 25.95
CA PRO A 2 5.60 30.56 25.79
C PRO A 2 5.05 29.44 24.84
N LYS A 3 4.19 28.56 25.35
CA LYS A 3 2.72 28.48 25.12
C LYS A 3 2.30 28.33 23.65
N THR A 4 2.07 27.09 23.26
CA THR A 4 1.29 26.64 22.09
C THR A 4 -0.20 26.96 22.23
N PRO A 5 -0.91 27.32 21.14
CA PRO A 5 -2.36 27.27 21.11
C PRO A 5 -2.89 26.04 20.33
N ALA A 6 -4.06 25.61 20.76
CA ALA A 6 -4.70 24.33 20.52
C ALA A 6 -5.28 24.13 19.11
N SER A 7 -5.29 22.87 18.69
CA SER A 7 -6.02 22.34 17.54
C SER A 7 -7.53 22.29 17.82
N VAL A 8 -8.34 22.92 16.98
CA VAL A 8 -9.81 22.79 16.98
C VAL A 8 -10.22 21.74 15.96
N CYS A 9 -10.81 20.65 16.43
CA CYS A 9 -11.51 19.64 15.65
C CYS A 9 -12.83 20.21 15.11
N ILE A 10 -13.20 19.89 13.87
CA ILE A 10 -14.56 20.10 13.35
C ILE A 10 -15.15 18.73 13.05
N THR A 11 -16.17 18.36 13.83
CA THR A 11 -17.06 17.22 13.63
C THR A 11 -18.17 17.58 12.64
N GLU A 12 -18.39 16.71 11.65
CA GLU A 12 -19.51 16.83 10.70
C GLU A 12 -20.82 16.38 11.36
N THR A 13 -21.71 17.33 11.60
CA THR A 13 -23.18 17.16 11.58
C THR A 13 -23.78 18.54 11.77
N GLU A 14 -24.41 19.14 10.76
CA GLU A 14 -25.53 20.08 10.94
C GLU A 14 -26.13 20.57 9.61
N ASN A 15 -27.46 20.72 9.63
CA ASN A 15 -28.32 21.14 8.52
C ASN A 15 -28.01 22.57 8.05
N TYR A 16 -27.72 22.74 6.76
CA TYR A 16 -27.45 24.04 6.14
C TYR A 16 -28.75 24.79 5.80
N SER A 17 -29.27 25.61 6.71
CA SER A 17 -30.19 26.70 6.35
C SER A 17 -29.61 28.05 6.77
N GLY A 18 -29.53 29.01 5.85
CA GLY A 18 -29.12 30.40 6.12
C GLY A 18 -27.79 30.90 5.55
N MET A 19 -26.98 30.09 4.86
CA MET A 19 -25.73 30.56 4.24
C MET A 19 -25.97 31.32 2.93
N ILE A 20 -25.31 32.47 2.77
CA ILE A 20 -25.27 33.25 1.52
C ILE A 20 -23.87 33.15 0.91
N PHE A 21 -23.79 32.61 -0.30
CA PHE A 21 -22.58 32.46 -1.10
C PHE A 21 -22.42 33.68 -2.02
N VAL A 22 -21.25 34.32 -2.06
CA VAL A 22 -21.02 35.52 -2.87
C VAL A 22 -19.96 35.25 -3.94
N CYS A 23 -20.25 35.60 -5.19
CA CYS A 23 -19.27 35.53 -6.28
C CYS A 23 -18.23 36.64 -6.12
N GLN A 24 -16.95 36.31 -6.07
CA GLN A 24 -15.90 37.31 -5.87
C GLN A 24 -15.60 38.15 -7.13
N TRP A 25 -16.03 37.71 -8.32
CA TRP A 25 -15.80 38.46 -9.56
C TRP A 25 -16.86 39.52 -9.85
N CYS A 26 -18.08 39.37 -9.34
CA CYS A 26 -19.18 40.31 -9.61
C CYS A 26 -20.13 40.54 -8.43
N GLU A 27 -19.78 40.05 -7.24
CA GLU A 27 -20.47 40.24 -5.96
C GLU A 27 -21.92 39.70 -5.90
N LYS A 28 -22.35 38.90 -6.89
CA LYS A 28 -23.68 38.27 -6.88
C LYS A 28 -23.80 37.24 -5.75
N LYS A 29 -24.94 37.27 -5.05
CA LYS A 29 -25.24 36.43 -3.88
C LYS A 29 -26.15 35.25 -4.24
N TYR A 30 -25.90 34.09 -3.64
CA TYR A 30 -26.61 32.83 -3.88
C TYR A 30 -26.93 32.16 -2.56
N THR A 31 -28.09 31.53 -2.43
CA THR A 31 -28.49 30.83 -1.19
C THR A 31 -28.10 29.35 -1.18
N VAL A 32 -27.64 28.81 -2.33
CA VAL A 32 -27.27 27.41 -2.50
C VAL A 32 -25.95 27.29 -3.28
N ARG A 33 -25.02 26.46 -2.80
CA ARG A 33 -23.66 26.32 -3.36
C ARG A 33 -23.64 25.93 -4.84
N SER A 34 -24.54 25.04 -5.27
CA SER A 34 -24.62 24.60 -6.66
C SER A 34 -24.94 25.74 -7.64
N LEU A 35 -25.71 26.75 -7.20
CA LEU A 35 -26.03 27.92 -8.02
C LEU A 35 -24.84 28.85 -8.18
N LEU A 36 -24.02 29.02 -7.12
CA LEU A 36 -22.75 29.73 -7.24
C LEU A 36 -21.82 29.00 -8.21
N ILE A 37 -21.65 27.68 -8.09
CA ILE A 37 -20.77 26.88 -8.99
C ILE A 37 -21.21 27.04 -10.45
N ARG A 38 -22.52 26.95 -10.73
CA ARG A 38 -23.05 27.17 -12.08
C ARG A 38 -22.81 28.61 -12.56
N HIS A 39 -22.93 29.59 -11.69
CA HIS A 39 -22.62 30.99 -12.02
C HIS A 39 -21.13 31.22 -12.26
N LEU A 40 -20.23 30.57 -11.53
CA LEU A 40 -18.79 30.64 -11.78
C LEU A 40 -18.44 30.12 -13.18
N GLY A 41 -19.21 29.14 -13.69
CA GLY A 41 -19.17 28.71 -15.09
C GLY A 41 -19.50 29.79 -16.13
N SER A 42 -20.14 30.91 -15.74
CA SER A 42 -20.33 32.06 -16.64
C SER A 42 -19.13 33.02 -16.68
N HIS A 43 -18.21 32.92 -15.73
CA HIS A 43 -16.92 33.62 -15.74
C HIS A 43 -15.82 32.82 -16.46
N ASN A 44 -16.12 31.58 -16.87
CA ASN A 44 -15.21 30.62 -17.49
C ASN A 44 -14.72 30.97 -18.92
N LYS A 45 -14.80 32.25 -19.32
CA LYS A 45 -14.02 32.82 -20.43
C LYS A 45 -12.76 33.56 -19.96
N MET A 46 -12.49 33.65 -18.66
CA MET A 46 -11.24 34.17 -18.10
C MET A 46 -10.75 33.32 -16.92
N LEU A 47 -9.89 32.34 -17.26
CA LEU A 47 -8.84 31.67 -16.46
C LEU A 47 -9.17 31.06 -15.08
N SER A 48 -8.67 29.82 -14.93
CA SER A 48 -8.72 28.94 -13.76
C SER A 48 -7.83 29.43 -12.59
N MET A 49 -8.44 29.74 -11.45
CA MET A 49 -7.80 29.72 -10.13
C MET A 49 -8.82 29.21 -9.10
N GLN A 50 -8.43 28.29 -8.21
CA GLN A 50 -9.28 27.86 -7.09
C GLN A 50 -9.22 28.85 -5.92
N PRO A 51 -10.35 29.18 -5.25
CA PRO A 51 -10.37 30.13 -4.14
C PRO A 51 -10.02 29.48 -2.79
N VAL A 52 -9.20 30.18 -2.00
CA VAL A 52 -9.02 29.95 -0.55
C VAL A 52 -10.17 30.60 0.22
N PHE A 53 -10.78 29.86 1.15
CA PHE A 53 -12.03 30.21 1.84
C PHE A 53 -11.93 31.39 2.81
N ARG A 54 -13.02 32.18 2.91
CA ARG A 54 -13.21 33.24 3.92
C ARG A 54 -14.39 32.89 4.83
N ARG A 55 -14.21 32.98 6.15
CA ARG A 55 -15.27 32.84 7.17
C ARG A 55 -15.73 34.25 7.56
N GLN A 56 -17.04 34.53 7.45
CA GLN A 56 -17.64 35.73 8.05
C GLN A 56 -18.76 35.26 8.98
N VAL A 57 -18.56 35.48 10.28
CA VAL A 57 -19.60 35.31 11.31
C VAL A 57 -20.20 36.69 11.52
N SER A 58 -21.50 36.84 11.29
CA SER A 58 -22.22 38.08 11.59
C SER A 58 -22.78 38.00 13.00
N THR A 59 -22.08 38.59 13.97
CA THR A 59 -22.73 39.30 15.07
C THR A 59 -21.89 40.51 15.46
N ILE A 60 -22.61 41.55 15.84
CA ILE A 60 -22.21 42.93 16.01
C ILE A 60 -21.24 43.05 17.20
N ASP A 61 -19.98 43.40 16.90
CA ASP A 61 -19.21 44.43 17.59
C ASP A 61 -17.93 44.68 16.80
N ASP A 62 -17.95 45.76 16.02
CA ASP A 62 -16.79 46.30 15.32
C ASP A 62 -15.78 46.82 16.35
N GLN A 63 -14.55 46.29 16.33
CA GLN A 63 -13.29 47.03 16.18
C GLN A 63 -12.10 46.11 16.50
N ILE A 64 -11.06 46.21 15.67
CA ILE A 64 -9.73 45.57 15.83
C ILE A 64 -9.63 44.13 15.31
N CYS A 65 -9.48 43.99 13.99
CA CYS A 65 -8.51 43.06 13.39
C CYS A 65 -8.42 43.32 11.88
N GLN A 66 -7.42 44.11 11.47
CA GLN A 66 -7.02 44.24 10.07
C GLN A 66 -6.43 42.89 9.60
N SER A 67 -7.23 42.06 8.92
CA SER A 67 -6.73 40.86 8.27
C SER A 67 -5.97 41.25 6.99
N GLN A 68 -4.64 41.22 7.01
CA GLN A 68 -3.83 41.33 5.79
C GLN A 68 -3.96 40.05 4.96
N VAL A 69 -4.30 40.20 3.68
CA VAL A 69 -4.39 39.11 2.70
C VAL A 69 -3.05 38.99 1.99
N ALA A 70 -2.54 37.78 1.81
CA ALA A 70 -1.31 37.51 1.07
C ALA A 70 -1.59 36.70 -0.21
N TYR A 71 -0.81 36.92 -1.25
CA TYR A 71 -0.97 36.38 -2.60
C TYR A 71 0.32 35.66 -3.02
N ALA A 72 0.26 34.45 -3.57
CA ALA A 72 1.46 33.67 -3.90
C ALA A 72 1.57 33.35 -5.40
N CYS A 73 2.79 33.32 -5.94
CA CYS A 73 3.09 32.71 -7.24
C CYS A 73 3.15 31.20 -7.09
N LEU A 74 2.44 30.46 -7.95
CA LEU A 74 2.34 28.99 -7.85
C LEU A 74 3.53 28.26 -8.47
N LEU A 75 4.35 28.94 -9.27
CA LEU A 75 5.50 28.33 -9.95
C LEU A 75 6.78 28.39 -9.11
N CYS A 76 6.92 29.40 -8.25
CA CYS A 76 8.11 29.60 -7.44
C CYS A 76 7.83 29.96 -5.96
N SER A 77 6.57 29.92 -5.54
CA SER A 77 6.12 30.17 -4.16
C SER A 77 6.40 31.56 -3.58
N VAL A 78 6.69 32.57 -4.42
CA VAL A 78 6.88 33.96 -3.97
C VAL A 78 5.56 34.56 -3.47
N VAL A 79 5.54 35.07 -2.23
CA VAL A 79 4.35 35.66 -1.59
C VAL A 79 4.44 37.19 -1.58
N THR A 80 3.37 37.86 -1.98
CA THR A 80 3.23 39.31 -2.02
C THR A 80 1.97 39.78 -1.28
N SER A 81 1.95 41.05 -0.89
CA SER A 81 0.85 41.63 -0.11
C SER A 81 -0.33 42.11 -0.96
N THR A 82 -0.19 42.17 -2.29
CA THR A 82 -1.26 42.63 -3.19
C THR A 82 -1.30 41.82 -4.50
N PRO A 83 -2.47 41.68 -5.14
CA PRO A 83 -2.61 40.96 -6.41
C PRO A 83 -1.77 41.56 -7.53
N GLU A 84 -1.59 42.88 -7.55
CA GLU A 84 -0.82 43.59 -8.58
C GLU A 84 0.66 43.21 -8.55
N LEU A 85 1.21 42.96 -7.35
CA LEU A 85 2.62 42.55 -7.19
C LEU A 85 2.84 41.12 -7.66
N VAL A 86 1.90 40.20 -7.41
CA VAL A 86 1.97 38.85 -7.98
C VAL A 86 1.87 38.91 -9.51
N ARG A 87 0.99 39.71 -10.10
CA ARG A 87 0.91 39.85 -11.57
C ARG A 87 2.17 40.43 -12.19
N LYS A 88 2.78 41.42 -11.52
CA LYS A 88 4.04 42.01 -11.96
C LYS A 88 5.15 40.95 -11.95
N HIS A 89 5.23 40.15 -10.89
CA HIS A 89 6.17 39.03 -10.78
C HIS A 89 5.98 37.99 -11.89
N TYR A 90 4.75 37.63 -12.26
CA TYR A 90 4.49 36.71 -13.39
C TYR A 90 5.07 37.23 -14.73
N LYS A 91 4.99 38.55 -14.96
CA LYS A 91 5.53 39.18 -16.17
C LYS A 91 7.05 39.32 -16.15
N GLU A 92 7.64 39.65 -15.01
CA GLU A 92 9.08 39.86 -14.88
C GLU A 92 9.88 38.55 -14.97
N GLU A 93 9.33 37.45 -14.44
CA GLU A 93 9.95 36.12 -14.49
C GLU A 93 9.54 35.29 -15.72
N ASN A 94 8.88 35.92 -16.71
CA ASN A 94 8.41 35.30 -17.95
C ASN A 94 7.52 34.04 -17.74
N HIS A 95 6.80 33.99 -16.62
CA HIS A 95 5.90 32.90 -16.24
C HIS A 95 4.58 32.88 -17.05
N ASP A 96 4.38 33.84 -17.95
CA ASP A 96 3.18 33.96 -18.78
C ASP A 96 3.19 33.02 -20.02
N GLU A 97 4.35 32.53 -20.47
CA GLU A 97 4.49 31.81 -21.76
C GLU A 97 4.17 30.29 -21.71
N LEU A 98 4.01 29.70 -20.52
CA LEU A 98 3.74 28.24 -20.39
C LEU A 98 2.26 27.83 -20.58
N ASN A 99 1.38 28.76 -20.95
CA ASN A 99 -0.05 28.50 -21.17
C ASN A 99 -0.45 28.20 -22.63
N CYS A 100 0.50 28.02 -23.56
CA CYS A 100 0.19 27.83 -25.00
C CYS A 100 0.05 26.37 -25.48
N ILE A 101 0.00 25.35 -24.61
CA ILE A 101 -0.08 23.94 -25.05
C ILE A 101 -1.49 23.32 -24.94
N VAL A 102 -2.49 24.01 -24.38
CA VAL A 102 -3.83 23.42 -24.22
C VAL A 102 -4.84 24.13 -25.11
N ASN A 103 -4.76 23.89 -26.43
CA ASN A 103 -5.86 24.08 -27.38
C ASN A 103 -5.50 23.43 -28.74
N ALA A 104 -5.66 22.11 -28.85
CA ALA A 104 -5.75 21.44 -30.15
C ALA A 104 -6.96 20.50 -30.13
N SER A 105 -7.79 20.59 -31.16
CA SER A 105 -9.03 19.80 -31.29
C SER A 105 -8.72 18.34 -31.65
N GLU A 106 -9.60 17.41 -31.27
CA GLU A 106 -9.47 15.95 -31.44
C GLU A 106 -9.08 15.49 -32.86
N GLN A 107 -9.37 16.28 -33.91
CA GLN A 107 -9.02 15.91 -35.29
C GLN A 107 -7.58 16.25 -35.70
N GLU A 108 -6.85 17.08 -34.95
CA GLU A 108 -5.43 17.39 -35.22
C GLU A 108 -4.47 16.41 -34.53
N MET A 109 -4.95 15.70 -33.50
CA MET A 109 -4.21 14.64 -32.80
C MET A 109 -3.97 13.41 -33.69
N ASP A 110 -4.96 13.00 -34.49
CA ASP A 110 -4.83 11.83 -35.39
C ASP A 110 -3.79 12.05 -36.52
N VAL A 111 -3.64 13.29 -36.99
CA VAL A 111 -2.61 13.67 -37.97
C VAL A 111 -1.21 13.69 -37.34
N LEU A 112 -1.11 14.08 -36.06
CA LEU A 112 0.15 14.00 -35.32
C LEU A 112 0.57 12.54 -35.05
N PHE A 113 -0.37 11.67 -34.67
CA PHE A 113 -0.09 10.24 -34.45
C PHE A 113 0.31 9.51 -35.75
N ALA A 114 -0.25 9.89 -36.90
CA ALA A 114 0.18 9.38 -38.20
C ALA A 114 1.60 9.83 -38.60
N LYS A 115 1.99 11.07 -38.26
CA LYS A 115 3.35 11.60 -38.51
C LYS A 115 4.41 10.99 -37.59
N VAL A 116 4.05 10.59 -36.36
CA VAL A 116 4.96 9.87 -35.45
C VAL A 116 5.19 8.43 -35.92
N LYS A 117 4.15 7.75 -36.43
CA LYS A 117 4.29 6.40 -37.04
C LYS A 117 5.11 6.37 -38.33
N ALA A 118 5.11 7.44 -39.11
CA ALA A 118 5.92 7.55 -40.33
C ALA A 118 7.41 7.84 -40.07
N LYS A 119 7.76 8.32 -38.87
CA LYS A 119 9.17 8.56 -38.45
C LYS A 119 9.86 7.32 -37.88
N SER A 120 9.12 6.25 -37.56
CA SER A 120 9.68 4.99 -37.06
C SER A 120 9.92 3.92 -38.14
N SER A 121 9.78 4.25 -39.44
CA SER A 121 9.94 3.27 -40.53
C SER A 121 11.02 3.61 -41.57
N SER A 122 12.02 4.42 -41.23
CA SER A 122 13.16 4.66 -42.12
C SER A 122 14.48 4.70 -41.36
N THR A 123 15.10 3.53 -41.22
CA THR A 123 16.56 3.35 -41.15
C THR A 123 16.82 1.88 -41.44
N VAL A 124 16.77 1.56 -42.74
CA VAL A 124 17.56 0.47 -43.29
C VAL A 124 18.96 1.05 -43.46
N ASP A 125 19.97 0.48 -42.80
CA ASP A 125 21.23 0.17 -43.45
C ASP A 125 22.13 -0.74 -42.59
N THR A 126 22.49 -1.84 -43.25
CA THR A 126 23.75 -2.60 -43.24
C THR A 126 24.31 -3.16 -41.93
N PHE A 127 24.30 -4.50 -41.89
CA PHE A 127 25.21 -5.37 -41.15
C PHE A 127 26.66 -4.88 -41.22
N ASP A 128 27.32 -4.81 -40.07
CA ASP A 128 28.75 -5.03 -39.99
C ASP A 128 29.10 -5.78 -38.69
N GLU A 129 30.06 -6.68 -38.81
CA GLU A 129 30.42 -7.69 -37.82
C GLU A 129 31.26 -7.13 -36.66
N GLY A 130 30.98 -7.64 -35.46
CA GLY A 130 32.01 -7.91 -34.44
C GLY A 130 32.58 -6.71 -33.68
N THR A 131 32.11 -6.53 -32.44
CA THR A 131 33.03 -6.36 -31.29
C THR A 131 32.30 -6.63 -29.98
N SER A 132 32.89 -7.51 -29.16
CA SER A 132 32.43 -7.82 -27.81
C SER A 132 32.44 -6.57 -26.93
N SER A 133 31.28 -6.13 -26.45
CA SER A 133 31.18 -5.23 -25.30
C SER A 133 30.45 -5.93 -24.15
N SER A 134 30.97 -5.68 -22.95
CA SER A 134 30.67 -6.37 -21.69
C SER A 134 29.27 -6.09 -21.15
N ALA A 135 28.61 -7.14 -20.64
CA ALA A 135 27.29 -7.13 -20.00
C ALA A 135 27.22 -6.39 -18.62
N HIS A 136 27.93 -5.28 -18.47
CA HIS A 136 27.88 -4.39 -17.30
C HIS A 136 26.84 -3.26 -17.44
N ASP A 137 26.33 -3.00 -18.65
CA ASP A 137 25.56 -1.78 -18.96
C ASP A 137 24.08 -1.79 -18.51
N ASP A 138 23.50 -2.94 -18.15
CA ASP A 138 22.06 -3.06 -17.83
C ASP A 138 21.71 -3.19 -16.34
N LEU A 139 22.70 -3.01 -15.46
CA LEU A 139 22.48 -2.79 -14.02
C LEU A 139 22.82 -1.33 -13.73
N ASP A 140 22.14 -0.40 -14.41
CA ASP A 140 22.26 1.03 -14.13
C ASP A 140 21.61 1.35 -12.78
N TYR A 141 22.37 1.08 -11.72
CA TYR A 141 22.08 1.40 -10.33
C TYR A 141 22.58 2.80 -9.98
N ALA A 142 22.45 3.78 -10.88
CA ALA A 142 22.65 5.16 -10.51
C ALA A 142 21.57 5.55 -9.48
N SER A 143 21.85 5.31 -8.20
CA SER A 143 20.96 5.74 -7.11
C SER A 143 21.00 7.25 -7.06
N ARG A 144 19.83 7.89 -7.08
CA ARG A 144 19.73 9.33 -6.80
C ARG A 144 20.26 9.60 -5.40
N ALA A 145 21.30 10.42 -5.29
CA ALA A 145 21.94 10.73 -4.01
C ALA A 145 20.96 11.37 -3.01
N ASP A 146 19.95 12.06 -3.55
CA ASP A 146 18.89 12.80 -2.92
C ASP A 146 17.74 11.93 -2.35
N PHE A 147 17.64 10.65 -2.71
CA PHE A 147 16.57 9.76 -2.25
C PHE A 147 17.09 8.42 -1.70
N GLN A 148 18.07 8.51 -0.80
CA GLN A 148 18.67 7.35 -0.10
C GLN A 148 18.08 7.15 1.30
N TRP A 149 17.95 5.90 1.71
CA TRP A 149 17.46 5.54 3.04
C TRP A 149 18.61 5.33 4.02
N TYR A 150 18.60 6.10 5.11
CA TYR A 150 19.58 6.00 6.20
C TYR A 150 18.94 5.55 7.51
N VAL A 151 19.67 4.71 8.25
CA VAL A 151 19.35 4.32 9.63
C VAL A 151 20.55 4.64 10.51
N GLY A 152 20.43 5.73 11.28
CA GLY A 152 21.59 6.31 11.98
C GLY A 152 22.64 6.74 10.96
N THR A 153 23.85 6.18 11.06
CA THR A 153 24.94 6.42 10.11
C THR A 153 25.02 5.40 8.97
N VAL A 154 24.10 4.43 8.93
CA VAL A 154 24.11 3.35 7.94
C VAL A 154 23.29 3.76 6.73
N ASN A 155 23.94 3.85 5.56
CA ASN A 155 23.27 4.00 4.27
C ASN A 155 22.68 2.66 3.84
N VAL A 156 21.39 2.46 4.09
CA VAL A 156 20.71 1.19 3.78
C VAL A 156 20.58 0.99 2.28
N SER A 157 20.35 2.06 1.49
CA SER A 157 20.30 1.97 0.03
C SER A 157 21.60 1.42 -0.56
N ALA A 158 22.75 1.94 -0.13
CA ALA A 158 24.06 1.46 -0.58
C ALA A 158 24.33 0.01 -0.13
N LYS A 159 23.92 -0.34 1.10
CA LYS A 159 24.03 -1.70 1.63
C LYS A 159 23.15 -2.69 0.89
N PHE A 160 21.92 -2.31 0.55
CA PHE A 160 21.02 -3.13 -0.24
C PHE A 160 21.54 -3.33 -1.67
N HIS A 161 22.06 -2.27 -2.30
CA HIS A 161 22.72 -2.37 -3.59
C HIS A 161 23.92 -3.35 -3.54
N GLN A 162 24.76 -3.26 -2.50
CA GLN A 162 25.84 -4.22 -2.29
C GLN A 162 25.30 -5.65 -2.14
N PHE A 163 24.18 -5.85 -1.43
CA PHE A 163 23.53 -7.15 -1.30
C PHE A 163 23.07 -7.70 -2.65
N GLN A 164 22.46 -6.86 -3.50
CA GLN A 164 22.02 -7.24 -4.84
C GLN A 164 23.18 -7.72 -5.72
N LEU A 165 24.30 -6.99 -5.72
CA LEU A 165 25.51 -7.38 -6.47
C LEU A 165 26.05 -8.73 -5.99
N ARG A 166 26.13 -8.93 -4.67
CA ARG A 166 26.61 -10.21 -4.10
C ARG A 166 25.65 -11.36 -4.38
N ALA A 167 24.35 -11.14 -4.32
CA ALA A 167 23.34 -12.14 -4.67
C ALA A 167 23.43 -12.54 -6.15
N TYR A 168 23.71 -11.56 -7.03
CA TYR A 168 23.92 -11.79 -8.46
C TYR A 168 25.18 -12.59 -8.74
N GLU A 169 26.32 -12.23 -8.12
CA GLU A 169 27.57 -12.99 -8.18
C GLU A 169 27.35 -14.43 -7.70
N LEU A 170 26.65 -14.59 -6.57
CA LEU A 170 26.33 -15.88 -6.01
C LEU A 170 25.55 -16.75 -7.00
N GLY A 171 24.52 -16.20 -7.65
CA GLY A 171 23.71 -16.91 -8.63
C GLY A 171 24.48 -17.33 -9.89
N LYS A 172 25.55 -16.62 -10.26
CA LYS A 172 26.45 -17.02 -11.35
C LYS A 172 27.40 -18.14 -10.93
N GLU A 173 27.92 -18.09 -9.71
CA GLU A 173 28.85 -19.09 -9.19
C GLU A 173 28.15 -20.41 -8.85
N ARG A 174 26.97 -20.32 -8.25
CA ARG A 174 26.12 -21.44 -7.85
C ARG A 174 24.66 -21.05 -8.09
N SER A 175 23.94 -21.84 -8.86
CA SER A 175 22.53 -21.56 -9.12
C SER A 175 21.74 -21.38 -7.81
N LEU A 176 20.89 -20.36 -7.77
CA LEU A 176 20.01 -20.06 -6.64
C LEU A 176 18.79 -20.98 -6.69
N ASN A 177 18.18 -21.22 -5.53
CA ASN A 177 16.97 -22.03 -5.46
C ASN A 177 15.96 -21.35 -4.54
N TYR A 178 14.68 -21.52 -4.85
CA TYR A 178 13.59 -20.90 -4.11
C TYR A 178 13.63 -21.21 -2.62
N GLU A 179 13.98 -22.43 -2.23
CA GLU A 179 13.87 -22.84 -0.83
C GLU A 179 14.88 -22.14 0.06
N GLU A 180 16.09 -21.89 -0.44
CA GLU A 180 17.22 -21.39 0.36
C GLU A 180 17.49 -19.90 0.15
N HIS A 181 17.24 -19.38 -1.05
CA HIS A 181 17.77 -18.08 -1.50
C HIS A 181 16.67 -17.04 -1.75
N VAL A 182 15.61 -17.04 -0.93
CA VAL A 182 14.45 -16.15 -1.13
C VAL A 182 14.83 -14.67 -1.13
N GLU A 183 15.67 -14.23 -0.20
CA GLU A 183 16.08 -12.83 -0.11
C GLU A 183 16.99 -12.43 -1.27
N GLU A 184 17.92 -13.30 -1.64
CA GLU A 184 18.79 -13.10 -2.80
C GLU A 184 17.94 -12.94 -4.06
N LEU A 185 16.96 -13.84 -4.29
CA LEU A 185 16.05 -13.79 -5.42
C LEU A 185 15.16 -12.54 -5.40
N LEU A 186 14.65 -12.12 -4.23
CA LEU A 186 13.87 -10.89 -4.09
C LEU A 186 14.70 -9.63 -4.34
N SER A 187 15.96 -9.63 -3.92
CA SER A 187 16.85 -8.49 -4.14
C SER A 187 17.08 -8.22 -5.62
N GLN A 188 17.09 -9.26 -6.45
CA GLN A 188 17.15 -9.12 -7.90
C GLN A 188 15.90 -8.42 -8.49
N THR A 189 14.83 -8.30 -7.71
CA THR A 189 13.60 -7.55 -8.08
C THR A 189 13.45 -6.24 -7.32
N HIS A 190 14.54 -5.73 -6.72
CA HIS A 190 14.56 -4.51 -5.89
C HIS A 190 13.79 -4.60 -4.57
N ILE A 191 13.44 -5.82 -4.14
CA ILE A 191 12.68 -6.05 -2.92
C ILE A 191 13.62 -6.48 -1.80
N MET A 192 13.69 -5.66 -0.76
CA MET A 192 14.36 -5.93 0.50
C MET A 192 13.35 -6.53 1.48
N LEU A 193 13.36 -7.86 1.61
CA LEU A 193 12.57 -8.54 2.63
C LEU A 193 13.26 -8.43 3.98
N LEU A 194 12.55 -7.91 4.97
CA LEU A 194 12.99 -7.80 6.35
C LEU A 194 12.09 -8.64 7.24
N LYS A 195 12.69 -9.57 7.99
CA LYS A 195 12.00 -10.39 8.98
C LYS A 195 12.54 -10.18 10.39
N PRO A 196 11.71 -10.44 11.42
CA PRO A 196 12.22 -10.67 12.76
C PRO A 196 13.30 -11.76 12.72
N ASP A 197 14.41 -11.54 13.42
CA ASP A 197 15.53 -12.50 13.52
C ASP A 197 16.10 -12.97 12.16
N GLN A 198 16.36 -12.00 11.27
CA GLN A 198 16.97 -12.17 9.96
C GLN A 198 18.05 -13.28 9.90
N ARG A 199 17.78 -14.36 9.16
CA ARG A 199 18.62 -15.57 9.09
C ARG A 199 19.50 -15.66 7.83
N CYS A 200 19.26 -14.82 6.82
CA CYS A 200 20.11 -14.84 5.62
C CYS A 200 21.54 -14.40 6.00
N LYS A 201 22.48 -15.34 5.83
CA LYS A 201 23.89 -15.12 6.14
C LYS A 201 24.48 -14.00 5.30
N LEU A 202 24.10 -13.92 4.02
CA LEU A 202 24.58 -12.86 3.13
C LEU A 202 24.05 -11.50 3.58
N ALA A 203 22.77 -11.39 3.94
CA ALA A 203 22.17 -10.15 4.44
C ALA A 203 22.86 -9.69 5.73
N LEU A 204 23.04 -10.59 6.70
CA LEU A 204 23.75 -10.29 7.94
C LEU A 204 25.18 -9.79 7.69
N ASN A 205 25.91 -10.42 6.76
CA ASN A 205 27.27 -10.01 6.43
C ASN A 205 27.31 -8.63 5.77
N VAL A 206 26.42 -8.38 4.81
CA VAL A 206 26.40 -7.13 4.05
C VAL A 206 25.92 -5.97 4.93
N TYR A 207 24.83 -6.16 5.68
CA TYR A 207 24.19 -5.10 6.48
C TYR A 207 24.96 -4.75 7.76
N GLY A 208 26.01 -5.50 8.13
CA GLY A 208 26.86 -5.18 9.27
C GLY A 208 26.43 -5.88 10.56
N GLY A 209 25.96 -7.13 10.44
CA GLY A 209 25.70 -8.04 11.54
C GLY A 209 24.29 -7.93 12.16
N PRO A 210 23.95 -8.83 13.11
CA PRO A 210 22.60 -8.94 13.67
C PRO A 210 22.06 -7.65 14.30
N SER A 211 22.90 -6.89 15.00
CA SER A 211 22.47 -5.65 15.66
C SER A 211 22.08 -4.57 14.65
N THR A 212 22.86 -4.41 13.59
CA THR A 212 22.58 -3.41 12.53
C THR A 212 21.35 -3.81 11.74
N THR A 213 21.24 -5.09 11.37
CA THR A 213 20.05 -5.62 10.70
C THR A 213 18.78 -5.46 11.54
N ARG A 214 18.86 -5.67 12.85
CA ARG A 214 17.75 -5.40 13.77
C ARG A 214 17.35 -3.93 13.76
N ALA A 215 18.31 -3.00 13.81
CA ALA A 215 18.02 -1.57 13.75
C ALA A 215 17.37 -1.17 12.41
N ILE A 216 17.79 -1.76 11.29
CA ILE A 216 17.17 -1.53 9.97
C ILE A 216 15.73 -2.04 9.96
N HIS A 217 15.47 -3.24 10.49
CA HIS A 217 14.12 -3.79 10.63
C HIS A 217 13.23 -2.93 11.54
N GLU A 218 13.75 -2.45 12.67
CA GLU A 218 13.02 -1.53 13.57
C GLU A 218 12.69 -0.19 12.89
N ALA A 219 13.63 0.36 12.11
CA ALA A 219 13.39 1.58 11.34
C ALA A 219 12.34 1.38 10.25
N ALA A 220 12.38 0.25 9.53
CA ALA A 220 11.34 -0.14 8.58
C ALA A 220 9.97 -0.26 9.28
N ASN A 221 9.91 -0.97 10.42
CA ASN A 221 8.68 -1.11 11.17
C ASN A 221 8.15 0.22 11.66
N LYS A 222 9.01 1.15 12.10
CA LYS A 222 8.57 2.51 12.47
C LYS A 222 8.00 3.29 11.27
N ALA A 223 8.55 3.09 10.07
CA ALA A 223 8.08 3.74 8.86
C ALA A 223 6.76 3.16 8.35
N LEU A 224 6.63 1.83 8.33
CA LEU A 224 5.47 1.13 7.74
C LEU A 224 4.36 0.84 8.76
N LEU A 225 4.68 0.55 10.02
CA LEU A 225 3.75 0.16 11.06
C LEU A 225 3.53 1.34 12.04
N PRO A 226 2.38 2.04 11.99
CA PRO A 226 2.09 3.08 12.96
C PRO A 226 2.04 2.49 14.38
N HIS A 227 2.25 3.34 15.39
CA HIS A 227 1.96 2.94 16.77
C HIS A 227 0.47 2.60 16.86
N SER A 228 0.20 1.30 17.04
CA SER A 228 -1.16 0.77 16.95
C SER A 228 -2.06 1.40 18.00
N SER A 229 -3.23 1.90 17.60
CA SER A 229 -4.27 2.19 18.57
C SER A 229 -4.73 0.87 19.16
N GLU A 230 -4.58 0.72 20.47
CA GLU A 230 -4.99 -0.51 21.14
C GLU A 230 -6.52 -0.57 21.26
N VAL A 231 -7.05 -1.79 21.32
CA VAL A 231 -8.42 -2.02 21.76
C VAL A 231 -8.52 -1.47 23.20
N PRO A 232 -9.50 -0.60 23.52
CA PRO A 232 -9.64 -0.07 24.88
C PRO A 232 -9.68 -1.19 25.91
N GLN A 233 -8.94 -1.05 27.01
CA GLN A 233 -8.75 -2.13 27.98
C GLN A 233 -10.08 -2.72 28.48
N VAL A 234 -11.06 -1.87 28.79
CA VAL A 234 -12.41 -2.30 29.22
C VAL A 234 -13.08 -3.15 28.13
N THR A 235 -13.02 -2.69 26.89
CA THR A 235 -13.55 -3.43 25.73
C THR A 235 -12.84 -4.76 25.53
N GLN A 236 -11.51 -4.76 25.61
CA GLN A 236 -10.68 -5.96 25.47
C GLN A 236 -11.02 -6.99 26.56
N THR A 237 -11.01 -6.59 27.84
CA THR A 237 -11.31 -7.50 28.95
C THR A 237 -12.71 -8.09 28.81
N ARG A 238 -13.72 -7.26 28.50
CA ARG A 238 -15.09 -7.76 28.30
C ARG A 238 -15.16 -8.71 27.11
N PHE A 239 -14.50 -8.38 26.00
CA PHE A 239 -14.50 -9.24 24.82
C PHE A 239 -13.86 -10.60 25.09
N LEU A 240 -12.71 -10.64 25.78
CA LEU A 240 -12.05 -11.89 26.14
C LEU A 240 -12.93 -12.75 27.06
N GLN A 241 -13.70 -12.14 27.97
CA GLN A 241 -14.68 -12.86 28.79
C GLN A 241 -15.81 -13.47 27.94
N LEU A 242 -16.30 -12.75 26.93
CA LEU A 242 -17.34 -13.28 26.04
C LEU A 242 -16.83 -14.49 25.23
N VAL A 243 -15.58 -14.43 24.76
CA VAL A 243 -14.95 -15.55 24.03
C VAL A 243 -14.74 -16.76 24.95
N ASP A 244 -14.28 -16.54 26.18
CA ASP A 244 -14.12 -17.60 27.19
C ASP A 244 -15.47 -18.28 27.53
N GLN A 245 -16.54 -17.50 27.71
CA GLN A 245 -17.88 -18.03 27.95
C GLN A 245 -18.42 -18.84 26.77
N LEU A 246 -18.20 -18.36 25.54
CA LEU A 246 -18.59 -19.06 24.31
C LEU A 246 -17.85 -20.40 24.18
N GLN A 247 -16.53 -20.41 24.40
CA GLN A 247 -15.69 -21.60 24.30
C GLN A 247 -16.07 -22.65 25.35
N LYS A 248 -16.36 -22.24 26.60
CA LYS A 248 -16.78 -23.15 27.68
C LYS A 248 -18.17 -23.74 27.49
N GLY A 249 -18.94 -23.23 26.52
CA GLY A 249 -20.34 -23.61 26.32
C GLY A 249 -21.30 -22.96 27.33
N ASP A 250 -20.84 -21.96 28.09
CA ASP A 250 -21.67 -21.18 29.02
C ASP A 250 -22.55 -20.15 28.27
N MET A 251 -22.24 -19.91 26.99
CA MET A 251 -22.92 -18.94 26.13
C MET A 251 -23.11 -19.51 24.72
N GLU A 252 -24.32 -19.42 24.18
CA GLU A 252 -24.59 -19.75 22.78
C GLU A 252 -24.17 -18.62 21.83
N LEU A 253 -23.92 -18.94 20.55
CA LEU A 253 -23.48 -17.98 19.53
C LEU A 253 -24.43 -16.77 19.36
N ASP A 254 -25.75 -16.99 19.44
CA ASP A 254 -26.72 -15.90 19.30
C ASP A 254 -26.65 -14.93 20.49
N ALA A 255 -26.41 -15.43 21.71
CA ALA A 255 -26.20 -14.59 22.90
C ALA A 255 -24.86 -13.83 22.81
N PHE A 256 -23.81 -14.49 22.31
CA PHE A 256 -22.51 -13.87 22.05
C PHE A 256 -22.64 -12.69 21.06
N ASP A 257 -23.41 -12.85 19.98
CA ASP A 257 -23.65 -11.80 19.00
C ASP A 257 -24.37 -10.59 19.59
N ILE A 258 -25.36 -10.81 20.45
CA ILE A 258 -26.12 -9.75 21.12
C ILE A 258 -25.20 -8.97 22.05
N GLU A 259 -24.48 -9.66 22.94
CA GLU A 259 -23.54 -9.05 23.89
C GLU A 259 -22.42 -8.29 23.16
N LEU A 260 -21.87 -8.87 22.10
CA LEU A 260 -20.86 -8.21 21.29
C LEU A 260 -21.41 -6.95 20.61
N SER A 261 -22.65 -6.98 20.12
CA SER A 261 -23.29 -5.82 19.48
C SER A 261 -23.42 -4.64 20.46
N PHE A 262 -23.72 -4.92 21.73
CA PHE A 262 -23.69 -3.90 22.78
C PHE A 262 -22.27 -3.38 23.05
N LEU A 263 -21.29 -4.29 23.12
CA LEU A 263 -19.90 -3.94 23.39
C LEU A 263 -19.29 -3.02 22.32
N ILE A 264 -19.61 -3.25 21.04
CA ILE A 264 -19.03 -2.51 19.91
C ILE A 264 -19.80 -1.25 19.51
N ARG A 265 -20.86 -0.88 20.25
CA ARG A 265 -21.71 0.26 19.88
C ARG A 265 -20.94 1.57 19.85
N ASP A 266 -20.12 1.81 20.88
CA ASP A 266 -19.46 3.10 21.13
C ASP A 266 -17.94 3.04 20.93
N VAL A 267 -17.43 2.00 20.24
CA VAL A 267 -16.00 1.84 19.94
C VAL A 267 -15.68 2.37 18.54
N ASN A 268 -14.41 2.75 18.33
CA ASN A 268 -13.97 3.19 17.01
C ASN A 268 -14.11 2.07 15.96
N ARG A 269 -14.21 2.46 14.69
CA ARG A 269 -14.43 1.55 13.57
C ARG A 269 -13.37 0.45 13.46
N LEU A 270 -12.11 0.76 13.78
CA LEU A 270 -11.02 -0.19 13.69
C LEU A 270 -11.21 -1.33 14.71
N THR A 271 -11.43 -0.94 15.96
CA THR A 271 -11.73 -1.86 17.07
C THR A 271 -12.95 -2.71 16.72
N LYS A 272 -14.01 -2.08 16.23
CA LYS A 272 -15.22 -2.79 15.78
C LYS A 272 -14.88 -3.87 14.76
N ASN A 273 -14.15 -3.54 13.70
CA ASN A 273 -13.82 -4.50 12.64
C ASN A 273 -12.95 -5.67 13.14
N VAL A 274 -12.01 -5.41 14.06
CA VAL A 274 -11.21 -6.48 14.69
C VAL A 274 -12.10 -7.43 15.49
N LEU A 275 -13.02 -6.91 16.30
CA LEU A 275 -13.92 -7.77 17.09
C LEU A 275 -14.93 -8.51 16.21
N LEU A 276 -15.40 -7.87 15.13
CA LEU A 276 -16.27 -8.52 14.14
C LEU A 276 -15.55 -9.62 13.35
N ALA A 277 -14.25 -9.48 13.09
CA ALA A 277 -13.44 -10.53 12.45
C ALA A 277 -13.45 -11.83 13.28
N ILE A 278 -13.26 -11.70 14.60
CA ILE A 278 -13.30 -12.85 15.52
C ILE A 278 -14.71 -13.45 15.63
N ARG A 279 -15.75 -12.61 15.69
CA ARG A 279 -17.14 -13.07 15.67
C ARG A 279 -17.44 -13.89 14.42
N ASP A 280 -17.10 -13.36 13.24
CA ASP A 280 -17.39 -14.03 11.98
C ASP A 280 -16.62 -15.34 11.85
N LEU A 281 -15.39 -15.38 12.38
CA LEU A 281 -14.62 -16.61 12.48
C LEU A 281 -15.33 -17.62 13.40
N ALA A 282 -15.71 -17.22 14.62
CA ALA A 282 -16.40 -18.09 15.58
C ALA A 282 -17.68 -18.72 15.00
N ARG A 283 -18.44 -17.98 14.19
CA ARG A 283 -19.66 -18.51 13.52
C ARG A 283 -19.38 -19.58 12.46
N ARG A 284 -18.18 -19.61 11.89
CA ARG A 284 -17.81 -20.58 10.84
C ARG A 284 -17.00 -21.75 11.36
N LEU A 285 -16.34 -21.60 12.50
CA LEU A 285 -15.52 -22.67 13.08
C LEU A 285 -16.37 -23.89 13.44
N PRO A 286 -15.85 -25.12 13.17
CA PRO A 286 -16.45 -26.30 13.75
C PRO A 286 -16.33 -26.24 15.28
N VAL A 287 -17.26 -26.88 16.00
CA VAL A 287 -17.21 -26.93 17.47
C VAL A 287 -15.94 -27.62 17.94
N LYS A 288 -15.56 -28.72 17.29
CA LYS A 288 -14.38 -29.53 17.60
C LYS A 288 -13.43 -29.61 16.43
N THR A 289 -12.15 -29.81 16.72
CA THR A 289 -11.13 -29.96 15.68
C THR A 289 -11.40 -31.20 14.84
N MET A 290 -11.44 -31.00 13.53
CA MET A 290 -11.69 -32.07 12.56
C MET A 290 -10.46 -32.98 12.44
N LEU A 291 -10.70 -34.28 12.19
CA LEU A 291 -9.62 -35.27 12.02
C LEU A 291 -8.85 -35.08 10.71
N THR A 292 -9.49 -34.49 9.72
CA THR A 292 -8.92 -34.23 8.39
C THR A 292 -8.56 -32.76 8.27
N SER A 293 -7.41 -32.47 7.68
CA SER A 293 -7.04 -31.11 7.31
C SER A 293 -8.01 -30.54 6.26
N PRO A 294 -8.37 -29.26 6.35
CA PRO A 294 -9.25 -28.64 5.38
C PRO A 294 -8.57 -28.55 4.02
N SER A 295 -9.38 -28.59 2.96
CA SER A 295 -8.90 -28.23 1.62
C SER A 295 -8.53 -26.74 1.54
N GLU A 296 -7.78 -26.34 0.52
CA GLU A 296 -7.41 -24.93 0.30
C GLU A 296 -8.64 -24.02 0.22
N GLY A 297 -9.67 -24.43 -0.53
CA GLY A 297 -10.92 -23.68 -0.64
C GLY A 297 -11.68 -23.59 0.68
N GLU A 298 -11.67 -24.66 1.48
CA GLU A 298 -12.28 -24.67 2.81
C GLU A 298 -11.53 -23.75 3.78
N LEU A 299 -10.19 -23.74 3.73
CA LEU A 299 -9.36 -22.79 4.46
C LEU A 299 -9.71 -21.34 4.11
N CYS A 300 -9.86 -21.05 2.82
CA CYS A 300 -10.27 -19.73 2.32
C CYS A 300 -11.62 -19.30 2.87
N VAL A 301 -12.67 -20.10 2.72
CA VAL A 301 -14.03 -19.68 3.07
C VAL A 301 -14.32 -19.77 4.57
N THR A 302 -13.76 -20.74 5.29
CA THR A 302 -14.13 -20.97 6.69
C THR A 302 -13.25 -20.17 7.66
N TRP A 303 -11.95 -20.06 7.41
CA TRP A 303 -11.01 -19.41 8.32
C TRP A 303 -10.51 -18.04 7.85
N LEU A 304 -10.14 -17.92 6.58
CA LEU A 304 -9.51 -16.69 6.07
C LEU A 304 -10.52 -15.59 5.75
N ASP A 305 -11.59 -15.89 5.01
CA ASP A 305 -12.61 -14.91 4.59
C ASP A 305 -13.19 -14.11 5.76
N PRO A 306 -13.60 -14.72 6.90
CA PRO A 306 -14.11 -13.97 8.05
C PRO A 306 -13.15 -12.90 8.57
N ILE A 307 -11.85 -13.23 8.61
CA ILE A 307 -10.82 -12.32 9.11
C ILE A 307 -10.50 -11.27 8.05
N LEU A 308 -10.10 -11.71 6.85
CA LEU A 308 -9.61 -10.84 5.79
C LEU A 308 -10.68 -9.86 5.31
N ARG A 309 -11.93 -10.31 5.17
CA ARG A 309 -13.01 -9.43 4.73
C ARG A 309 -13.25 -8.29 5.73
N GLN A 310 -13.24 -8.56 7.03
CA GLN A 310 -13.41 -7.52 8.04
C GLN A 310 -12.21 -6.58 8.16
N LEU A 311 -11.00 -7.13 8.06
CA LEU A 311 -9.79 -6.32 8.16
C LEU A 311 -9.55 -5.45 6.92
N LEU A 312 -9.89 -5.93 5.72
CA LEU A 312 -9.47 -5.32 4.45
C LEU A 312 -10.62 -4.71 3.62
N SER A 313 -11.88 -5.06 3.87
CA SER A 313 -13.02 -4.48 3.12
C SER A 313 -13.62 -3.28 3.86
N GLN A 314 -13.10 -2.08 3.60
CA GLN A 314 -13.54 -0.86 4.26
C GLN A 314 -13.61 0.32 3.30
N ASN A 315 -14.65 1.15 3.47
CA ASN A 315 -14.93 2.30 2.62
C ASN A 315 -15.00 1.86 1.15
N GLU A 316 -14.13 2.41 0.31
CA GLU A 316 -13.98 2.11 -1.11
C GLU A 316 -13.16 0.84 -1.36
N ARG A 317 -12.57 0.22 -0.33
CA ARG A 317 -11.70 -0.95 -0.49
C ARG A 317 -12.48 -2.24 -0.30
N ARG A 318 -12.21 -3.24 -1.14
CA ARG A 318 -12.86 -4.55 -1.10
C ARG A 318 -11.87 -5.67 -1.31
N PHE A 319 -12.01 -6.72 -0.50
CA PHE A 319 -11.31 -7.98 -0.66
C PHE A 319 -12.13 -8.95 -1.53
N PHE A 320 -11.42 -9.70 -2.37
CA PHE A 320 -11.98 -10.69 -3.29
C PHE A 320 -11.17 -11.98 -3.26
N TRP A 321 -11.88 -13.11 -3.28
CA TRP A 321 -11.32 -14.38 -3.73
C TRP A 321 -11.36 -14.41 -5.25
N ALA A 322 -10.26 -14.79 -5.87
CA ALA A 322 -10.11 -14.72 -7.30
C ALA A 322 -10.72 -15.96 -7.96
N ASN A 323 -11.88 -15.78 -8.62
CA ASN A 323 -12.51 -16.81 -9.46
C ASN A 323 -12.17 -16.65 -10.97
N GLY A 324 -11.30 -15.68 -11.30
CA GLY A 324 -10.88 -15.30 -12.65
C GLY A 324 -9.97 -14.05 -12.59
N GLU A 325 -9.20 -13.79 -13.66
CA GLU A 325 -8.08 -12.82 -13.71
C GLU A 325 -8.40 -11.42 -13.14
N SER A 326 -7.47 -10.84 -12.34
CA SER A 326 -7.51 -9.41 -11.97
C SER A 326 -7.40 -8.53 -13.23
N ALA A 327 -7.79 -7.25 -13.15
CA ALA A 327 -7.65 -6.33 -14.28
C ALA A 327 -6.18 -6.27 -14.75
N GLU A 328 -5.25 -6.20 -13.80
CA GLU A 328 -3.81 -6.21 -14.05
C GLU A 328 -3.30 -7.56 -14.57
N SER A 329 -3.93 -8.67 -14.18
CA SER A 329 -3.64 -10.01 -14.74
C SER A 329 -4.11 -10.17 -16.18
N ARG A 330 -5.20 -9.48 -16.58
CA ARG A 330 -5.74 -9.53 -17.95
C ARG A 330 -4.88 -8.76 -18.95
N GLU A 331 -4.29 -7.65 -18.51
CA GLU A 331 -3.37 -6.85 -19.33
C GLU A 331 -2.05 -7.57 -19.57
N ARG A 332 -1.60 -8.38 -18.60
CA ARG A 332 -0.49 -9.34 -18.77
C ARG A 332 -0.96 -10.52 -19.62
N LYS A 333 -0.94 -10.38 -20.95
CA LYS A 333 -1.22 -11.50 -21.88
C LYS A 333 -0.33 -12.71 -21.57
N GLY A 334 -0.86 -13.70 -20.86
CA GLY A 334 -0.19 -14.98 -20.62
C GLY A 334 -0.70 -15.74 -19.40
N HIS A 335 -1.25 -16.94 -19.66
CA HIS A 335 -1.51 -18.08 -18.78
C HIS A 335 -2.00 -17.82 -17.33
N ARG A 336 -3.07 -18.53 -16.93
CA ARG A 336 -3.64 -18.61 -15.56
C ARG A 336 -2.63 -18.80 -14.40
N GLY A 337 -1.36 -19.14 -14.66
CA GLY A 337 -0.30 -19.30 -13.66
C GLY A 337 0.19 -18.00 -12.99
N ASN A 338 -0.25 -16.83 -13.45
CA ASN A 338 0.10 -15.52 -12.88
C ASN A 338 -1.03 -14.87 -12.07
N GLN A 339 -1.99 -15.66 -11.59
CA GLN A 339 -3.09 -15.18 -10.76
C GLN A 339 -2.86 -15.55 -9.29
N ALA A 340 -3.01 -14.56 -8.40
CA ALA A 340 -3.11 -14.76 -6.96
C ALA A 340 -4.49 -15.36 -6.59
N ASP A 341 -4.54 -16.11 -5.48
CA ASP A 341 -5.77 -16.74 -4.97
C ASP A 341 -6.80 -15.71 -4.47
N GLY A 342 -6.34 -14.54 -4.03
CA GLY A 342 -7.17 -13.41 -3.66
C GLY A 342 -6.47 -12.06 -3.86
N TYR A 343 -7.25 -10.99 -3.84
CA TYR A 343 -6.73 -9.63 -3.98
C TYR A 343 -7.62 -8.60 -3.30
N VAL A 344 -7.07 -7.41 -3.08
CA VAL A 344 -7.77 -6.26 -2.49
C VAL A 344 -7.70 -5.10 -3.46
N SER A 345 -8.84 -4.50 -3.79
CA SER A 345 -8.91 -3.37 -4.72
C SER A 345 -9.63 -2.17 -4.13
N ILE A 346 -9.25 -0.98 -4.59
CA ILE A 346 -10.03 0.25 -4.43
C ILE A 346 -11.14 0.25 -5.50
N ILE A 347 -12.34 0.62 -5.10
CA ILE A 347 -13.52 0.75 -5.94
C ILE A 347 -13.95 2.22 -5.94
N GLN A 348 -13.92 2.86 -7.10
CA GLN A 348 -14.39 4.22 -7.29
C GLN A 348 -15.56 4.23 -8.25
N GLN A 349 -16.61 5.00 -7.92
CA GLN A 349 -17.78 5.17 -8.80
C GLN A 349 -18.44 3.85 -9.29
N ARG A 350 -18.36 2.79 -8.47
CA ARG A 350 -18.85 1.41 -8.78
C ARG A 350 -17.99 0.63 -9.77
N GLU A 351 -16.78 1.10 -10.07
CA GLU A 351 -15.81 0.42 -10.91
C GLU A 351 -14.54 0.07 -10.13
N TYR A 352 -13.85 -0.98 -10.57
CA TYR A 352 -12.55 -1.36 -10.02
C TYR A 352 -11.52 -0.32 -10.47
N ASP A 353 -10.88 0.33 -9.51
CA ASP A 353 -9.89 1.37 -9.80
C ASP A 353 -8.48 0.79 -9.84
N CYS A 354 -8.00 0.22 -8.73
CA CYS A 354 -6.69 -0.42 -8.68
C CYS A 354 -6.57 -1.48 -7.59
N THR A 355 -5.72 -2.47 -7.82
CA THR A 355 -5.34 -3.46 -6.81
C THR A 355 -4.24 -2.92 -5.89
N ILE A 356 -4.41 -3.17 -4.59
CA ILE A 356 -3.55 -2.69 -3.49
C ILE A 356 -3.09 -3.82 -2.56
N GLY A 357 -3.33 -5.07 -2.93
CA GLY A 357 -2.83 -6.22 -2.20
C GLY A 357 -3.28 -7.55 -2.77
N TYR A 358 -2.58 -8.61 -2.36
CA TYR A 358 -2.70 -9.96 -2.90
C TYR A 358 -2.65 -11.03 -1.80
N VAL A 359 -3.24 -12.18 -2.08
CA VAL A 359 -3.33 -13.32 -1.17
C VAL A 359 -2.96 -14.61 -1.90
N GLU A 360 -2.11 -15.43 -1.28
CA GLU A 360 -1.82 -16.81 -1.68
C GLU A 360 -2.16 -17.76 -0.53
N VAL A 361 -2.77 -18.90 -0.86
CA VAL A 361 -3.22 -19.89 0.10
C VAL A 361 -2.71 -21.26 -0.32
N LYS A 362 -2.18 -22.03 0.62
CA LYS A 362 -1.82 -23.43 0.43
C LYS A 362 -2.35 -24.26 1.58
N ALA A 363 -2.90 -25.43 1.27
CA ALA A 363 -3.41 -26.35 2.28
C ALA A 363 -2.28 -26.95 3.16
N GLU A 364 -2.65 -27.55 4.30
CA GLU A 364 -1.70 -28.07 5.30
C GLU A 364 -0.79 -29.18 4.74
N ASP A 365 -1.28 -29.97 3.79
CA ASP A 365 -0.51 -31.02 3.11
C ASP A 365 0.68 -30.47 2.29
N ARG A 366 0.64 -29.18 1.95
CA ARG A 366 1.73 -28.45 1.28
C ARG A 366 2.68 -27.74 2.23
N SER A 367 2.42 -27.73 3.55
CA SER A 367 3.24 -27.03 4.54
C SER A 367 4.70 -27.48 4.61
N GLY A 368 4.98 -28.72 4.19
CA GLY A 368 6.34 -29.26 4.10
C GLY A 368 7.02 -29.09 2.74
N ASP A 369 6.42 -28.35 1.80
CA ASP A 369 6.98 -28.07 0.47
C ASP A 369 7.55 -26.65 0.41
N ASN A 370 8.78 -26.50 0.90
CA ASN A 370 9.46 -25.20 1.00
C ASN A 370 9.65 -24.53 -0.37
N HIS A 371 9.68 -25.31 -1.45
CA HIS A 371 9.77 -24.81 -2.81
C HIS A 371 8.54 -24.00 -3.19
N ILE A 372 7.36 -24.59 -3.04
CA ILE A 372 6.09 -23.95 -3.39
C ILE A 372 5.85 -22.74 -2.49
N ILE A 373 6.05 -22.90 -1.18
CA ILE A 373 5.85 -21.81 -0.21
C ILE A 373 6.76 -20.61 -0.52
N SER A 374 8.04 -20.87 -0.77
CA SER A 374 9.00 -19.80 -1.06
C SER A 374 8.75 -19.15 -2.42
N HIS A 375 8.40 -19.95 -3.43
CA HIS A 375 8.01 -19.46 -4.75
C HIS A 375 6.80 -18.51 -4.64
N ASP A 376 5.76 -18.90 -3.90
CA ASP A 376 4.54 -18.09 -3.77
C ASP A 376 4.79 -16.81 -2.97
N LEU A 377 5.68 -16.83 -1.97
CA LEU A 377 6.10 -15.61 -1.28
C LEU A 377 6.81 -14.63 -2.22
N ILE A 378 7.70 -15.14 -3.09
CA ILE A 378 8.38 -14.30 -4.10
C ILE A 378 7.37 -13.75 -5.10
N ARG A 379 6.39 -14.57 -5.51
CA ARG A 379 5.31 -14.14 -6.40
C ARG A 379 4.48 -13.03 -5.78
N LEU A 380 4.07 -13.17 -4.51
CA LEU A 380 3.36 -12.13 -3.75
C LEU A 380 4.14 -10.82 -3.66
N ALA A 381 5.44 -10.91 -3.36
CA ALA A 381 6.30 -9.73 -3.26
C ALA A 381 6.35 -8.98 -4.60
N LYS A 382 6.51 -9.71 -5.72
CA LYS A 382 6.47 -9.15 -7.08
C LYS A 382 5.11 -8.53 -7.39
N PHE A 383 4.01 -9.19 -7.05
CA PHE A 383 2.67 -8.60 -7.26
C PHE A 383 2.49 -7.29 -6.50
N ASN A 384 2.92 -7.23 -5.23
CA ASN A 384 2.89 -5.99 -4.46
C ASN A 384 3.70 -4.87 -5.10
N LYS A 385 4.92 -5.18 -5.54
CA LYS A 385 5.78 -4.22 -6.23
C LYS A 385 5.13 -3.75 -7.53
N ASP A 386 4.64 -4.67 -8.36
CA ASP A 386 3.97 -4.33 -9.62
C ASP A 386 2.72 -3.46 -9.37
N ALA A 387 1.99 -3.68 -8.28
CA ALA A 387 0.88 -2.81 -7.90
C ALA A 387 1.36 -1.40 -7.50
N ILE A 388 2.43 -1.29 -6.71
CA ILE A 388 3.04 0.02 -6.36
C ILE A 388 3.40 0.78 -7.63
N ASP A 389 4.09 0.13 -8.56
CA ASP A 389 4.60 0.75 -9.77
C ASP A 389 3.48 1.07 -10.77
N GLY A 390 2.68 0.06 -11.11
CA GLY A 390 1.66 0.15 -12.15
C GLY A 390 0.44 0.96 -11.74
N ASN A 391 0.03 0.88 -10.47
CA ASN A 391 -1.16 1.58 -9.97
C ASN A 391 -0.83 2.87 -9.21
N SER A 392 0.45 3.22 -9.10
CA SER A 392 0.94 4.40 -8.36
C SER A 392 0.38 4.47 -6.93
N VAL A 393 0.57 3.41 -6.16
CA VAL A 393 0.08 3.30 -4.78
C VAL A 393 1.24 3.36 -3.78
N ASP A 394 1.02 4.01 -2.64
CA ASP A 394 2.04 4.23 -1.60
C ASP A 394 2.59 2.94 -0.98
N GLY A 395 1.89 1.82 -1.17
CA GLY A 395 2.25 0.53 -0.62
C GLY A 395 1.19 -0.52 -0.94
N ALA A 396 1.56 -1.78 -0.76
CA ALA A 396 0.68 -2.92 -1.03
C ALA A 396 0.79 -3.97 0.10
N ILE A 397 -0.32 -4.66 0.37
CA ILE A 397 -0.39 -5.70 1.39
C ILE A 397 -0.33 -7.09 0.75
N ALA A 398 0.53 -7.98 1.26
CA ALA A 398 0.59 -9.38 0.83
C ALA A 398 0.21 -10.30 2.00
N ILE A 399 -0.56 -11.34 1.71
CA ILE A 399 -0.97 -12.33 2.70
C ILE A 399 -0.62 -13.71 2.16
N GLN A 400 0.10 -14.48 2.97
CA GLN A 400 0.39 -15.87 2.68
C GLN A 400 -0.22 -16.73 3.78
N ALA A 401 -1.11 -17.65 3.40
CA ALA A 401 -1.65 -18.66 4.30
C ALA A 401 -1.13 -20.04 3.90
N VAL A 402 -0.50 -20.74 4.83
CA VAL A 402 0.01 -22.10 4.63
C VAL A 402 -0.52 -22.98 5.77
N GLY A 403 -1.47 -23.86 5.44
CA GLY A 403 -2.24 -24.61 6.43
C GLY A 403 -2.86 -23.68 7.47
N TRP A 404 -2.52 -23.89 8.74
CA TRP A 404 -3.04 -23.10 9.85
C TRP A 404 -2.27 -21.81 10.13
N THR A 405 -1.23 -21.50 9.37
CA THR A 405 -0.42 -20.29 9.60
C THR A 405 -0.76 -19.23 8.55
N MET A 406 -1.11 -18.02 9.01
CA MET A 406 -1.30 -16.85 8.14
C MET A 406 -0.28 -15.78 8.48
N SER A 407 0.56 -15.42 7.50
CA SER A 407 1.54 -14.35 7.58
C SER A 407 1.11 -13.18 6.71
N ILE A 408 1.18 -11.97 7.26
CA ILE A 408 0.79 -10.73 6.61
C ILE A 408 2.01 -9.83 6.49
N TYR A 409 2.23 -9.33 5.29
CA TYR A 409 3.35 -8.49 4.92
C TYR A 409 2.85 -7.18 4.33
N ILE A 410 3.65 -6.13 4.46
CA ILE A 410 3.42 -4.85 3.79
C ILE A 410 4.67 -4.43 3.05
N THR A 411 4.48 -3.98 1.81
CA THR A 411 5.55 -3.55 0.91
C THR A 411 5.40 -2.05 0.62
N LYS A 412 6.51 -1.31 0.67
CA LYS A 412 6.56 0.12 0.32
C LYS A 412 7.90 0.50 -0.30
N LEU A 413 7.89 1.41 -1.27
CA LEU A 413 9.10 2.07 -1.78
C LEU A 413 9.57 3.12 -0.77
N LEU A 414 10.71 2.89 -0.10
CA LEU A 414 11.24 3.80 0.94
C LEU A 414 12.37 4.71 0.44
N ALA A 415 13.04 4.29 -0.62
CA ALA A 415 14.13 5.01 -1.26
C ALA A 415 14.23 4.56 -2.72
N ASP A 416 15.10 5.21 -3.48
CA ASP A 416 15.27 4.99 -4.90
C ASP A 416 15.59 3.52 -5.21
N GLY A 417 14.64 2.82 -5.83
CA GLY A 417 14.74 1.38 -6.11
C GLY A 417 14.84 0.47 -4.87
N VAL A 418 14.42 0.93 -3.68
CA VAL A 418 14.44 0.13 -2.44
C VAL A 418 13.03 -0.12 -1.95
N TYR A 419 12.44 -1.24 -2.38
CA TYR A 419 11.12 -1.69 -1.93
C TYR A 419 11.30 -2.53 -0.67
N VAL A 420 10.87 -2.02 0.47
CA VAL A 420 10.95 -2.74 1.73
C VAL A 420 9.66 -3.52 1.95
N MET A 421 9.79 -4.84 2.09
CA MET A 421 8.71 -5.74 2.49
C MET A 421 8.98 -6.22 3.91
N THR A 422 8.08 -5.94 4.85
CA THR A 422 8.21 -6.35 6.25
C THR A 422 7.03 -7.20 6.70
N GLU A 423 7.29 -8.20 7.55
CA GLU A 423 6.23 -8.99 8.18
C GLU A 423 5.55 -8.17 9.29
N MET A 424 4.24 -7.98 9.16
CA MET A 424 3.42 -7.25 10.13
C MET A 424 2.95 -8.15 11.27
N ALA A 425 2.52 -9.35 10.90
CA ALA A 425 1.92 -10.31 11.81
C ALA A 425 1.96 -11.70 11.19
N THR A 426 2.31 -12.68 12.01
CA THR A 426 2.01 -14.09 11.77
C THR A 426 1.08 -14.59 12.87
N TRP A 427 0.07 -15.36 12.46
CA TRP A 427 -0.92 -15.99 13.32
C TRP A 427 -1.07 -17.46 13.01
N THR A 428 -1.25 -18.27 14.07
CA THR A 428 -1.77 -19.63 13.97
C THR A 428 -3.28 -19.58 14.19
N LEU A 429 -4.04 -19.98 13.17
CA LEU A 429 -5.50 -19.96 13.15
C LEU A 429 -6.05 -21.08 14.05
N PRO A 430 -7.16 -20.83 14.77
CA PRO A 430 -7.81 -21.84 15.60
C PRO A 430 -8.49 -22.88 14.71
N ARG A 431 -8.33 -24.17 15.01
CA ARG A 431 -8.92 -25.24 14.18
C ARG A 431 -10.40 -25.47 14.48
N SER A 432 -10.87 -24.98 15.62
CA SER A 432 -12.24 -25.13 16.11
C SER A 432 -12.58 -24.07 17.16
N LEU A 433 -13.84 -24.02 17.58
CA LEU A 433 -14.29 -23.16 18.68
C LEU A 433 -13.58 -23.49 20.00
N GLU A 434 -13.23 -24.76 20.26
CA GLU A 434 -12.47 -25.18 21.45
C GLU A 434 -11.08 -24.52 21.53
N GLU A 435 -10.51 -24.11 20.38
CA GLU A 435 -9.19 -23.47 20.27
C GLU A 435 -9.27 -21.94 20.13
N LEU A 436 -10.46 -21.34 20.16
CA LEU A 436 -10.67 -19.93 19.85
C LEU A 436 -10.00 -19.00 20.88
N ASP A 437 -10.01 -19.34 22.16
CA ASP A 437 -9.38 -18.57 23.25
C ASP A 437 -7.85 -18.46 23.10
N MET A 438 -7.20 -19.53 22.65
CA MET A 438 -5.76 -19.56 22.38
C MET A 438 -5.39 -18.61 21.25
N PHE A 439 -6.28 -18.46 20.26
CA PHE A 439 -6.12 -17.50 19.19
C PHE A 439 -6.43 -16.07 19.65
N VAL A 440 -7.54 -15.87 20.37
CA VAL A 440 -8.02 -14.53 20.76
C VAL A 440 -7.32 -14.05 22.03
N THR A 441 -6.13 -13.50 21.85
CA THR A 441 -5.35 -12.88 22.93
C THR A 441 -5.25 -11.36 22.75
N ALA A 442 -4.85 -10.65 23.82
CA ALA A 442 -4.51 -9.23 23.72
C ALA A 442 -3.46 -8.94 22.64
N SER A 443 -2.51 -9.87 22.43
CA SER A 443 -1.49 -9.79 21.39
C SER A 443 -2.09 -9.91 19.99
N THR A 444 -2.97 -10.90 19.77
CA THR A 444 -3.65 -11.09 18.48
C THR A 444 -4.51 -9.88 18.12
N LEU A 445 -5.27 -9.35 19.07
CA LEU A 445 -6.09 -8.15 18.87
C LEU A 445 -5.21 -6.93 18.51
N ARG A 446 -4.09 -6.72 19.20
CA ARG A 446 -3.15 -5.64 18.88
C ARG A 446 -2.54 -5.80 17.49
N LYS A 447 -2.14 -7.01 17.10
CA LYS A 447 -1.62 -7.31 15.76
C LYS A 447 -2.67 -7.03 14.69
N MET A 448 -3.93 -7.44 14.89
CA MET A 448 -5.02 -7.15 13.95
C MET A 448 -5.26 -5.64 13.78
N MET A 449 -5.22 -4.88 14.88
CA MET A 449 -5.28 -3.40 14.83
C MET A 449 -4.10 -2.82 14.03
N THR A 450 -2.88 -3.34 14.26
CA THR A 450 -1.66 -2.90 13.55
C THR A 450 -1.77 -3.17 12.05
N VAL A 451 -2.23 -4.37 11.68
CA VAL A 451 -2.47 -4.77 10.28
C VAL A 451 -3.40 -3.79 9.60
N GLN A 452 -4.57 -3.56 10.20
CA GLN A 452 -5.60 -2.70 9.64
C GLN A 452 -5.14 -1.25 9.53
N GLN A 453 -4.46 -0.70 10.54
CA GLN A 453 -3.99 0.68 10.52
C GLN A 453 -2.90 0.91 9.48
N SER A 454 -1.92 0.01 9.40
CA SER A 454 -0.85 0.16 8.40
C SER A 454 -1.41 -0.03 6.99
N TYR A 455 -2.34 -0.96 6.79
CA TYR A 455 -3.06 -1.13 5.54
C TYR A 455 -3.81 0.15 5.14
N LEU A 456 -4.59 0.73 6.06
CA LEU A 456 -5.33 1.97 5.78
C LEU A 456 -4.40 3.15 5.45
N ARG A 457 -3.29 3.26 6.19
CA ARG A 457 -2.32 4.36 6.03
C ARG A 457 -1.47 4.25 4.77
N ASN A 458 -1.02 3.05 4.41
CA ASN A 458 0.00 2.88 3.36
C ASN A 458 -0.57 2.32 2.05
N CYS A 459 -1.68 1.58 2.07
CA CYS A 459 -2.24 0.98 0.85
C CYS A 459 -3.29 1.89 0.23
N GLN A 460 -2.83 2.99 -0.38
CA GLN A 460 -3.67 4.02 -1.00
C GLN A 460 -2.98 4.59 -2.24
N ARG A 461 -3.73 5.26 -3.12
CA ARG A 461 -3.15 6.06 -4.23
C ARG A 461 -2.15 7.05 -3.67
N SER A 462 -0.98 7.13 -4.29
CA SER A 462 0.05 8.12 -3.95
C SER A 462 -0.49 9.52 -4.20
N THR A 463 -0.18 10.44 -3.29
CA THR A 463 -0.44 11.87 -3.48
C THR A 463 0.59 12.53 -4.37
N CYS A 464 1.72 11.87 -4.63
CA CYS A 464 2.85 12.34 -5.44
C CYS A 464 3.26 11.20 -6.40
N PRO A 465 2.42 10.86 -7.40
CA PRO A 465 2.68 9.72 -8.29
C PRO A 465 3.92 9.94 -9.17
N GLU A 466 4.25 11.17 -9.53
CA GLU A 466 5.44 11.50 -10.32
C GLU A 466 6.73 11.14 -9.54
N ASP A 467 6.82 11.58 -8.28
CA ASP A 467 7.95 11.25 -7.39
C ASP A 467 8.05 9.73 -7.19
N LEU A 468 6.92 9.03 -7.05
CA LEU A 468 6.91 7.58 -6.91
C LEU A 468 7.49 6.93 -8.17
N GLN A 469 7.00 7.31 -9.36
CA GLN A 469 7.43 6.77 -10.64
C GLN A 469 8.91 6.97 -10.91
N GLU A 470 9.45 8.15 -10.63
CA GLU A 470 10.89 8.46 -10.78
C GLU A 470 11.80 7.54 -9.95
N ASN A 471 11.29 7.06 -8.82
CA ASN A 471 12.06 6.22 -7.89
C ASN A 471 11.79 4.72 -8.06
N THR A 472 10.86 4.33 -8.96
CA THR A 472 10.59 2.93 -9.25
C THR A 472 11.74 2.28 -10.01
N ARG A 473 11.81 0.95 -9.98
CA ARG A 473 12.73 0.17 -10.82
C ARG A 473 11.98 -0.97 -11.49
N PRO A 474 12.33 -1.37 -12.73
CA PRO A 474 11.62 -2.45 -13.40
C PRO A 474 11.71 -3.76 -12.60
N THR A 475 10.61 -4.48 -12.52
CA THR A 475 10.61 -5.85 -11.96
C THR A 475 11.42 -6.74 -12.93
N MET A 476 12.43 -7.46 -12.42
CA MET A 476 13.18 -8.41 -13.24
C MET A 476 12.23 -9.45 -13.87
N SER A 477 12.35 -9.65 -15.18
CA SER A 477 11.50 -10.57 -15.92
C SER A 477 11.72 -12.03 -15.48
N SER A 478 10.65 -12.84 -15.51
CA SER A 478 10.72 -14.26 -15.14
C SER A 478 11.77 -15.06 -15.93
N PRO A 479 11.98 -14.85 -17.24
CA PRO A 479 13.05 -15.54 -17.99
C PRO A 479 14.45 -15.23 -17.44
N ARG A 480 14.74 -13.98 -17.09
CA ARG A 480 16.04 -13.58 -16.53
C ARG A 480 16.24 -14.14 -15.12
N MET A 481 15.18 -14.24 -14.33
CA MET A 481 15.27 -14.92 -13.03
C MET A 481 15.52 -16.43 -13.18
N GLN A 482 14.97 -17.07 -14.22
CA GLN A 482 15.20 -18.49 -14.51
C GLN A 482 16.66 -18.79 -14.88
N GLU A 483 17.42 -17.84 -15.42
CA GLU A 483 18.85 -18.00 -15.72
C GLU A 483 19.69 -18.27 -14.46
N PHE A 484 19.24 -17.79 -13.30
CA PHE A 484 19.93 -18.00 -12.02
C PHE A 484 19.40 -19.19 -11.23
N LEU A 485 18.27 -19.77 -11.64
CA LEU A 485 17.64 -20.84 -10.87
C LEU A 485 18.30 -22.19 -11.17
N GLY A 486 18.58 -22.95 -10.11
CA GLY A 486 19.08 -24.31 -10.24
C GLY A 486 17.98 -25.25 -10.74
N ASP A 487 18.38 -26.25 -11.52
CA ASP A 487 17.47 -27.30 -12.00
C ASP A 487 16.99 -28.21 -10.85
N THR A 488 17.68 -28.17 -9.71
CA THR A 488 17.38 -29.04 -8.55
C THR A 488 16.31 -28.43 -7.65
N ARG A 489 15.17 -29.12 -7.57
CA ARG A 489 14.10 -28.81 -6.60
C ARG A 489 14.21 -29.75 -5.41
N ASP A 490 14.23 -29.20 -4.21
CA ASP A 490 14.21 -29.99 -2.97
C ASP A 490 13.19 -29.41 -1.99
N ARG A 491 12.04 -30.08 -1.90
CA ARG A 491 10.92 -29.70 -1.04
C ARG A 491 11.29 -29.53 0.42
N ARG A 492 12.35 -30.21 0.90
CA ARG A 492 12.74 -30.28 2.31
C ARG A 492 13.98 -29.44 2.64
N ARG A 493 14.60 -28.80 1.64
CA ARG A 493 15.75 -27.92 1.88
C ARG A 493 15.36 -26.83 2.87
N LEU A 494 16.16 -26.65 3.91
CA LEU A 494 15.87 -25.68 4.97
C LEU A 494 15.71 -24.29 4.36
N SER A 495 14.55 -23.69 4.61
CA SER A 495 14.30 -22.31 4.20
C SER A 495 14.64 -21.36 5.34
N PRO A 496 15.40 -20.27 5.07
CA PRO A 496 15.55 -19.20 6.06
C PRO A 496 14.23 -18.49 6.34
N MET A 497 13.16 -18.77 5.56
CA MET A 497 11.82 -18.21 5.73
C MET A 497 10.96 -18.90 6.79
N LEU A 498 11.35 -20.10 7.26
CA LEU A 498 10.64 -20.91 8.27
C LEU A 498 11.38 -20.98 9.62
#